data_AF-A0AAW6FHN6-F1
#
_entry.id   AF-A0AAW6FHN6-F1
#
_cell.length_a   1.000
_cell.length_b   1.000
_cell.length_c   1.000
_cell.angle_alpha   90.00
_cell.angle_beta   90.00
_cell.angle_gamma   90.00
#
_symmetry.space_group_name_H-M   'P 1'
#
loop_
_entity.id
_entity.type
_entity.pdbx_description
1 polymer ?
#
loop_
_entity_poly.entity_id
_entity_poly.type
_entity_poly.pdbx_seq_one_letter_code
_entity_poly.pdbx_strand_id
1 'polypeptide(L)'
;MLKLVCDDKEKYADYQLSLDAFEDFAILDGDSIVVSLHQCKDAKAKKDFTHEFEKMKEKWSNLLWDAKCVTDCHLYFHSNHLYDVPENIELYDFNGKNTCSPGEIFNLLKGVVEKVCNKYKVEGFQEYILAKLVNLVEQEVLVIQQEFFESKKKLKELARKHVLPFHRFLAIIFDADIPLDFNRKEVFVSFLRSRYIMNLRQRMEEELEYGSQVNEEQLIVFIDSFVKLTTEQTMEFFQRICPCEKIDSGLEGCLRLASEEKINTLFNQINSLEVLIPDGLHWVQEEKKQTPSTLGADRNVRQFCVRIFNNAANLDMLREYDQIIGCVTDSVENIRECVYNIKHSDIEKDPNNIFEINKIGILKLEDRIRS
;
A
#
# COMPACT_ATOMS: atom_id res chain seq x y z
N MET A 1 -17.52 -3.02 -9.21
CA MET A 1 -18.20 -3.47 -7.97
C MET A 1 -18.77 -2.30 -7.16
N LEU A 2 -17.96 -1.45 -6.52
CA LEU A 2 -18.51 -0.42 -5.60
C LEU A 2 -19.53 0.53 -6.25
N LYS A 3 -19.37 0.88 -7.54
CA LYS A 3 -20.37 1.63 -8.30
C LYS A 3 -21.73 0.90 -8.35
N LEU A 4 -21.72 -0.40 -8.66
CA LEU A 4 -22.92 -1.25 -8.67
C LEU A 4 -23.59 -1.30 -7.29
N VAL A 5 -22.80 -1.44 -6.22
CA VAL A 5 -23.30 -1.38 -4.84
C VAL A 5 -23.91 -0.01 -4.51
N CYS A 6 -23.27 1.07 -5.00
CA CYS A 6 -23.79 2.42 -4.89
C CYS A 6 -25.09 2.61 -5.66
N ASP A 7 -25.30 1.89 -6.75
CA ASP A 7 -26.56 1.93 -7.52
C ASP A 7 -27.66 1.20 -6.76
N ASP A 8 -27.47 -0.10 -6.48
CA ASP A 8 -28.43 -0.94 -5.77
C ASP A 8 -27.74 -2.16 -5.11
N LYS A 9 -27.49 -2.09 -3.80
CA LYS A 9 -26.78 -3.16 -3.08
C LYS A 9 -27.51 -4.51 -3.09
N GLU A 10 -28.84 -4.53 -3.14
CA GLU A 10 -29.64 -5.76 -3.03
C GLU A 10 -29.65 -6.48 -4.36
N LYS A 11 -29.83 -5.74 -5.46
CA LYS A 11 -29.78 -6.27 -6.82
C LYS A 11 -28.46 -6.97 -7.15
N TYR A 12 -27.35 -6.42 -6.66
CA TYR A 12 -26.00 -6.89 -7.01
C TYR A 12 -25.36 -7.77 -5.91
N ALA A 13 -26.11 -8.19 -4.89
CA ALA A 13 -25.55 -8.89 -3.72
C ALA A 13 -24.88 -10.23 -4.07
N ASP A 14 -25.48 -10.97 -4.99
CA ASP A 14 -25.03 -12.31 -5.39
C ASP A 14 -23.98 -12.28 -6.52
N TYR A 15 -23.62 -11.09 -7.00
CA TYR A 15 -22.64 -10.93 -8.08
C TYR A 15 -21.25 -11.32 -7.60
N GLN A 16 -20.34 -11.54 -8.55
CA GLN A 16 -19.00 -12.02 -8.28
C GLN A 16 -17.97 -11.27 -9.13
N LEU A 17 -16.77 -11.11 -8.58
CA LEU A 17 -15.59 -10.59 -9.28
C LEU A 17 -14.68 -11.78 -9.63
N SER A 18 -14.50 -12.04 -10.93
CA SER A 18 -13.51 -13.02 -11.39
C SER A 18 -12.25 -12.30 -11.88
N LEU A 19 -11.10 -12.73 -11.39
CA LEU A 19 -9.80 -12.30 -11.90
C LEU A 19 -9.47 -13.17 -13.14
N ASP A 20 -9.38 -12.60 -14.33
CA ASP A 20 -9.04 -13.38 -15.54
C ASP A 20 -7.51 -13.44 -15.74
N ALA A 21 -6.83 -12.36 -15.34
CA ALA A 21 -5.37 -12.23 -15.26
C ALA A 21 -5.04 -11.15 -14.21
N PHE A 22 -3.75 -10.84 -13.97
CA PHE A 22 -3.37 -9.75 -13.05
C PHE A 22 -3.88 -8.37 -13.49
N GLU A 23 -4.18 -8.18 -14.77
CA GLU A 23 -4.58 -6.89 -15.34
C GLU A 23 -6.04 -6.83 -15.81
N ASP A 24 -6.73 -7.97 -15.91
CA ASP A 24 -8.07 -8.05 -16.50
C ASP A 24 -9.02 -8.81 -15.57
N PHE A 25 -10.29 -8.39 -15.53
CA PHE A 25 -11.30 -9.01 -14.68
C PHE A 25 -12.67 -9.07 -15.36
N ALA A 26 -13.58 -9.83 -14.78
CA ALA A 26 -14.96 -9.94 -15.19
C ALA A 26 -15.90 -9.78 -13.99
N ILE A 27 -17.08 -9.24 -14.24
CA ILE A 27 -18.19 -9.30 -13.29
C ILE A 27 -19.15 -10.39 -13.75
N LEU A 28 -19.53 -11.26 -12.81
CA LEU A 28 -20.47 -12.33 -13.01
C LEU A 28 -21.70 -12.08 -12.13
N ASP A 29 -22.86 -12.56 -12.57
CA ASP A 29 -24.08 -12.57 -11.75
C ASP A 29 -24.10 -13.77 -10.76
N GLY A 30 -25.23 -13.94 -10.07
CA GLY A 30 -25.42 -15.02 -9.09
C GLY A 30 -25.39 -16.44 -9.69
N ASP A 31 -25.63 -16.56 -11.00
CA ASP A 31 -25.59 -17.83 -11.73
C ASP A 31 -24.22 -18.06 -12.39
N SER A 32 -23.22 -17.24 -12.05
CA SER A 32 -21.88 -17.26 -12.64
C SER A 32 -21.87 -17.00 -14.16
N ILE A 33 -22.86 -16.25 -14.67
CA ILE A 33 -22.89 -15.76 -16.05
C ILE A 33 -22.19 -14.41 -16.12
N VAL A 34 -21.30 -14.24 -17.10
CA VAL A 34 -20.56 -12.99 -17.30
C VAL A 34 -21.50 -11.88 -17.76
N VAL A 35 -21.52 -10.77 -17.00
CA VAL A 35 -22.31 -9.56 -17.30
C VAL A 35 -21.46 -8.41 -17.81
N SER A 36 -20.18 -8.38 -17.46
CA SER A 36 -19.23 -7.41 -18.02
C SER A 36 -17.80 -7.94 -18.03
N LEU A 37 -17.05 -7.53 -19.05
CA LEU A 37 -15.61 -7.80 -19.21
C LEU A 37 -14.83 -6.50 -19.09
N HIS A 38 -13.74 -6.54 -18.34
CA HIS A 38 -12.91 -5.36 -18.06
C HIS A 38 -11.46 -5.66 -18.41
N GLN A 39 -10.89 -4.86 -19.29
CA GLN A 39 -9.47 -4.89 -19.63
C GLN A 39 -8.80 -3.62 -19.12
N CYS A 40 -7.72 -3.76 -18.36
CA CYS A 40 -7.01 -2.62 -17.79
C CYS A 40 -5.61 -2.51 -18.40
N LYS A 41 -5.27 -1.31 -18.89
CA LYS A 41 -3.97 -1.02 -19.51
C LYS A 41 -3.41 0.29 -19.00
N ASP A 42 -2.27 0.19 -18.32
CA ASP A 42 -1.42 1.33 -17.97
C ASP A 42 -0.22 1.38 -18.91
N ALA A 43 0.03 2.55 -19.50
CA ALA A 43 1.14 2.75 -20.42
C ALA A 43 1.84 4.10 -20.19
N LYS A 44 3.18 4.09 -20.13
CA LYS A 44 3.97 5.33 -20.02
C LYS A 44 3.76 6.29 -21.21
N ALA A 45 3.47 5.74 -22.39
CA ALA A 45 3.14 6.51 -23.58
C ALA A 45 2.00 5.82 -24.34
N LYS A 46 1.26 6.57 -25.15
CA LYS A 46 0.16 6.05 -25.97
C LYS A 46 0.65 4.93 -26.89
N LYS A 47 0.11 3.72 -26.68
CA LYS A 47 0.39 2.50 -27.47
C LYS A 47 -0.84 2.08 -28.27
N ASP A 48 -0.62 1.40 -29.39
CA ASP A 48 -1.71 0.75 -30.13
C ASP A 48 -2.19 -0.50 -29.38
N PHE A 49 -3.50 -0.54 -29.07
CA PHE A 49 -4.18 -1.64 -28.39
C PHE A 49 -5.20 -2.35 -29.29
N THR A 50 -5.16 -2.15 -30.61
CA THR A 50 -6.08 -2.79 -31.56
C THR A 50 -6.15 -4.31 -31.36
N HIS A 51 -4.99 -4.96 -31.20
CA HIS A 51 -4.94 -6.41 -30.97
C HIS A 51 -5.54 -6.84 -29.62
N GLU A 52 -5.46 -5.98 -28.60
CA GLU A 52 -6.07 -6.24 -27.29
C GLU A 52 -7.60 -6.14 -27.36
N PHE A 53 -8.13 -5.19 -28.14
CA PHE A 53 -9.56 -5.08 -28.42
C PHE A 53 -10.10 -6.32 -29.17
N GLU A 54 -9.35 -6.84 -30.15
CA GLU A 54 -9.71 -8.07 -30.87
C GLU A 54 -9.81 -9.26 -29.91
N LYS A 55 -8.84 -9.42 -29.00
CA LYS A 55 -8.86 -10.49 -27.98
C LYS A 55 -10.07 -10.39 -27.06
N MET A 56 -10.46 -9.18 -26.66
CA MET A 56 -11.65 -8.99 -25.82
C MET A 56 -12.93 -9.40 -26.58
N LYS A 57 -13.05 -9.01 -27.86
CA LYS A 57 -14.20 -9.37 -28.71
C LYS A 57 -14.28 -10.86 -28.98
N GLU A 58 -13.15 -11.51 -29.25
CA GLU A 58 -13.07 -12.96 -29.42
C GLU A 58 -13.50 -13.69 -28.15
N LYS A 59 -12.99 -13.23 -27.00
CA LYS A 59 -13.37 -13.78 -25.68
C LYS A 59 -14.88 -13.63 -25.42
N TRP A 60 -15.44 -12.45 -25.66
CA TRP A 60 -16.88 -12.22 -25.52
C TRP A 60 -17.69 -13.16 -26.41
N SER A 61 -17.32 -13.27 -27.69
CA SER A 61 -17.98 -14.15 -28.66
C SER A 61 -17.95 -15.62 -28.22
N ASN A 62 -16.80 -16.09 -27.74
CA ASN A 62 -16.63 -17.46 -27.24
C ASN A 62 -17.48 -17.73 -25.99
N LEU A 63 -17.52 -16.79 -25.04
CA LEU A 63 -18.34 -16.94 -23.84
C LEU A 63 -19.84 -16.90 -24.15
N LEU A 64 -20.24 -16.07 -25.11
CA LEU A 64 -21.63 -16.00 -25.57
C LEU A 64 -22.05 -17.32 -26.24
N TRP A 65 -21.19 -17.88 -27.10
CA TRP A 65 -21.42 -19.18 -27.73
C TRP A 65 -21.58 -20.32 -26.72
N ASP A 66 -20.79 -20.28 -25.64
CA ASP A 66 -20.83 -21.24 -24.53
C ASP A 66 -22.01 -21.02 -23.55
N ALA A 67 -22.87 -20.03 -23.79
CA ALA A 67 -23.92 -19.58 -22.86
C ALA A 67 -23.40 -19.21 -21.46
N LYS A 68 -22.17 -18.68 -21.38
CA LYS A 68 -21.50 -18.21 -20.14
C LYS A 68 -21.44 -16.69 -20.05
N CYS A 69 -22.11 -15.98 -20.95
CA CYS A 69 -22.13 -14.53 -21.01
C CYS A 69 -23.50 -14.06 -21.49
N VAL A 70 -23.98 -12.94 -20.93
CA VAL A 70 -25.22 -12.31 -21.38
C VAL A 70 -25.04 -11.66 -22.76
N THR A 71 -26.14 -11.56 -23.52
CA THR A 71 -26.14 -10.98 -24.88
C THR A 71 -25.77 -9.50 -24.90
N ASP A 72 -26.13 -8.77 -23.85
CA ASP A 72 -25.91 -7.34 -23.63
C ASP A 72 -24.68 -7.06 -22.73
N CYS A 73 -23.70 -7.96 -22.75
CA CYS A 73 -22.50 -7.84 -21.92
C CYS A 73 -21.69 -6.58 -22.25
N HIS A 74 -21.38 -5.80 -21.22
CA HIS A 74 -20.57 -4.60 -21.38
C HIS A 74 -19.09 -4.95 -21.50
N LEU A 75 -18.41 -4.36 -22.47
CA LEU A 75 -16.98 -4.53 -22.72
C LEU A 75 -16.25 -3.23 -22.39
N TYR A 76 -15.62 -3.17 -21.22
CA TYR A 76 -14.96 -1.96 -20.72
C TYR A 76 -13.45 -1.97 -20.92
N PHE A 77 -12.93 -0.86 -21.45
CA PHE A 77 -11.51 -0.59 -21.54
C PHE A 77 -11.09 0.50 -20.55
N HIS A 78 -10.14 0.18 -19.67
CA HIS A 78 -9.62 1.06 -18.63
C HIS A 78 -8.21 1.47 -19.01
N SER A 79 -7.93 2.78 -19.06
CA SER A 79 -6.58 3.25 -19.35
C SER A 79 -6.26 4.62 -18.77
N ASN A 80 -4.97 4.90 -18.64
CA ASN A 80 -4.43 6.22 -18.29
C ASN A 80 -4.34 7.17 -19.51
N HIS A 81 -4.63 6.70 -20.73
CA HIS A 81 -4.71 7.52 -21.94
C HIS A 81 -6.07 7.41 -22.63
N LEU A 82 -6.42 8.44 -23.40
CA LEU A 82 -7.63 8.44 -24.22
C LEU A 82 -7.40 7.68 -25.54
N TYR A 83 -8.31 6.75 -25.83
CA TYR A 83 -8.25 5.87 -26.99
C TYR A 83 -9.54 5.91 -27.81
N ASP A 84 -9.39 5.80 -29.14
CA ASP A 84 -10.51 5.50 -30.02
C ASP A 84 -10.77 4.00 -29.92
N VAL A 85 -11.85 3.62 -29.23
CA VAL A 85 -12.24 2.23 -29.04
C VAL A 85 -13.19 1.77 -30.15
N PRO A 86 -13.10 0.50 -30.60
CA PRO A 86 -14.02 -0.05 -31.60
C PRO A 86 -15.48 -0.06 -31.13
N GLU A 87 -16.40 -0.16 -32.09
CA GLU A 87 -17.83 -0.41 -31.82
C GLU A 87 -17.99 -1.64 -30.91
N ASN A 88 -18.86 -1.51 -29.89
CA ASN A 88 -19.12 -2.46 -28.80
C ASN A 88 -18.10 -2.51 -27.66
N ILE A 89 -17.04 -1.70 -27.68
CA ILE A 89 -16.16 -1.48 -26.52
C ILE A 89 -16.37 -0.07 -26.00
N GLU A 90 -16.51 0.06 -24.69
CA GLU A 90 -16.72 1.33 -24.00
C GLU A 90 -15.45 1.72 -23.23
N LEU A 91 -15.02 2.97 -23.36
CA LEU A 91 -14.08 3.53 -22.39
C LEU A 91 -14.74 3.57 -21.03
N TYR A 92 -14.06 3.06 -20.01
CA TYR A 92 -14.62 3.05 -18.67
C TYR A 92 -14.74 4.48 -18.13
N ASP A 93 -15.94 4.81 -17.65
CA ASP A 93 -16.20 6.08 -16.99
C ASP A 93 -15.68 6.06 -15.54
N PHE A 94 -14.73 6.93 -15.24
CA PHE A 94 -14.18 7.19 -13.92
C PHE A 94 -14.85 8.40 -13.24
N ASN A 95 -16.19 8.48 -13.29
CA ASN A 95 -17.02 9.59 -12.75
C ASN A 95 -16.87 10.90 -13.54
N GLY A 96 -17.13 10.85 -14.85
CA GLY A 96 -17.04 11.95 -15.80
C GLY A 96 -15.69 12.07 -16.51
N LYS A 97 -14.75 11.14 -16.26
CA LYS A 97 -13.45 11.07 -16.93
C LYS A 97 -13.28 9.71 -17.59
N ASN A 98 -12.81 9.68 -18.84
CA ASN A 98 -12.57 8.42 -19.57
C ASN A 98 -11.12 7.94 -19.49
N THR A 99 -10.33 8.52 -18.58
CA THR A 99 -8.94 8.17 -18.31
C THR A 99 -8.70 8.20 -16.82
N CYS A 100 -7.81 7.34 -16.34
CA CYS A 100 -7.40 7.31 -14.94
C CYS A 100 -5.95 6.80 -14.85
N SER A 101 -5.07 7.60 -14.26
CA SER A 101 -3.75 7.12 -13.86
C SER A 101 -3.86 6.14 -12.67
N PRO A 102 -2.89 5.24 -12.46
CA PRO A 102 -2.85 4.39 -11.27
C PRO A 102 -3.03 5.18 -9.95
N GLY A 103 -2.50 6.40 -9.88
CA GLY A 103 -2.60 7.27 -8.72
C GLY A 103 -3.95 7.88 -8.47
N GLU A 104 -4.67 8.19 -9.54
CA GLU A 104 -6.04 8.67 -9.43
C GLU A 104 -6.99 7.58 -8.91
N ILE A 105 -6.69 6.29 -9.14
CA ILE A 105 -7.56 5.16 -8.76
C ILE A 105 -7.84 5.19 -7.26
N PHE A 106 -6.83 5.50 -6.43
CA PHE A 106 -7.00 5.47 -4.99
C PHE A 106 -7.99 6.55 -4.51
N ASN A 107 -7.83 7.78 -5.00
CA ASN A 107 -8.73 8.89 -4.67
C ASN A 107 -10.15 8.66 -5.21
N LEU A 108 -10.29 8.02 -6.38
CA LEU A 108 -11.58 7.60 -6.90
C LEU A 108 -12.24 6.53 -6.04
N LEU A 109 -11.49 5.51 -5.62
CA LEU A 109 -11.99 4.48 -4.72
C LEU A 109 -12.43 5.08 -3.39
N LYS A 110 -11.62 5.99 -2.81
CA LYS A 110 -12.01 6.76 -1.63
C LYS A 110 -13.35 7.42 -1.86
N GLY A 111 -13.47 8.29 -2.86
CA GLY A 111 -14.71 9.00 -3.15
C GLY A 111 -15.93 8.11 -3.40
N VAL A 112 -15.75 6.92 -3.98
CA VAL A 112 -16.84 5.94 -4.13
C VAL A 112 -17.22 5.31 -2.79
N VAL A 113 -16.25 4.96 -1.94
CA VAL A 113 -16.53 4.47 -0.57
C VAL A 113 -17.28 5.53 0.23
N GLU A 114 -16.88 6.81 0.18
CA GLU A 114 -17.58 7.89 0.87
C GLU A 114 -19.03 8.00 0.39
N LYS A 115 -19.26 7.93 -0.93
CA LYS A 115 -20.61 7.95 -1.53
C LYS A 115 -21.48 6.79 -1.04
N VAL A 116 -20.94 5.57 -1.03
CA VAL A 116 -21.65 4.38 -0.55
C VAL A 116 -22.00 4.54 0.94
N CYS A 117 -21.03 4.93 1.76
CA CYS A 117 -21.23 5.11 3.19
C CYS A 117 -22.30 6.19 3.47
N ASN A 118 -22.23 7.32 2.78
CA ASN A 118 -23.20 8.40 2.91
C ASN A 118 -24.61 7.98 2.45
N LYS A 119 -24.72 7.28 1.31
CA LYS A 119 -26.02 6.80 0.78
C LYS A 119 -26.72 5.87 1.76
N TYR A 120 -25.99 4.93 2.34
CA TYR A 120 -26.55 3.90 3.21
C TYR A 120 -26.42 4.20 4.71
N LYS A 121 -25.94 5.40 5.08
CA LYS A 121 -25.69 5.82 6.46
C LYS A 121 -24.84 4.81 7.23
N VAL A 122 -23.78 4.31 6.59
CA VAL A 122 -22.80 3.45 7.23
C VAL A 122 -21.99 4.29 8.21
N GLU A 123 -22.07 3.94 9.49
CA GLU A 123 -21.23 4.53 10.53
C GLU A 123 -19.85 3.86 10.51
N GLY A 124 -18.77 4.65 10.52
CA GLY A 124 -17.42 4.12 10.54
C GLY A 124 -16.41 5.01 9.82
N PHE A 125 -15.13 4.69 10.00
CA PHE A 125 -14.03 5.38 9.32
C PHE A 125 -13.95 4.90 7.86
N GLN A 126 -14.16 5.78 6.89
CA GLN A 126 -14.31 5.40 5.48
C GLN A 126 -13.00 4.91 4.87
N GLU A 127 -11.88 5.49 5.28
CA GLU A 127 -10.53 5.03 4.94
C GLU A 127 -10.26 3.61 5.43
N TYR A 128 -10.93 3.18 6.51
CA TYR A 128 -10.82 1.83 7.03
C TYR A 128 -11.59 0.80 6.20
N ILE A 129 -12.78 1.17 5.72
CA ILE A 129 -13.53 0.35 4.75
C ILE A 129 -12.71 0.21 3.47
N LEU A 130 -12.15 1.32 2.97
CA LEU A 130 -11.28 1.32 1.79
C LEU A 130 -10.09 0.37 1.94
N ALA A 131 -9.36 0.44 3.06
CA ALA A 131 -8.22 -0.45 3.32
C ALA A 131 -8.61 -1.93 3.33
N LYS A 132 -9.76 -2.28 3.96
CA LYS A 132 -10.28 -3.66 3.97
C LYS A 132 -10.60 -4.16 2.55
N LEU A 133 -11.22 -3.31 1.73
CA LEU A 133 -11.56 -3.64 0.35
C LEU A 133 -10.32 -3.87 -0.52
N VAL A 134 -9.31 -3.00 -0.40
CA VAL A 134 -8.03 -3.14 -1.12
C VAL A 134 -7.33 -4.44 -0.69
N ASN A 135 -7.20 -4.67 0.62
CA ASN A 135 -6.55 -5.87 1.13
C ASN A 135 -7.29 -7.17 0.72
N LEU A 136 -8.62 -7.16 0.62
CA LEU A 136 -9.37 -8.33 0.14
C LEU A 136 -8.93 -8.75 -1.27
N VAL A 137 -8.74 -7.79 -2.18
CA VAL A 137 -8.29 -8.06 -3.54
C VAL A 137 -6.81 -8.42 -3.56
N GLU A 138 -5.96 -7.71 -2.82
CA GLU A 138 -4.52 -7.98 -2.74
C GLU A 138 -4.23 -9.40 -2.23
N GLN A 139 -4.93 -9.86 -1.19
CA GLN A 139 -4.76 -11.21 -0.66
C GLN A 139 -5.09 -12.27 -1.72
N GLU A 140 -6.16 -12.07 -2.50
CA GLU A 140 -6.52 -13.01 -3.55
C GLU A 140 -5.47 -13.05 -4.67
N VAL A 141 -4.93 -11.89 -5.04
CA VAL A 141 -3.82 -11.78 -6.01
C VAL A 141 -2.56 -12.50 -5.52
N LEU A 142 -2.22 -12.35 -4.23
CA LEU A 142 -1.07 -13.03 -3.63
C LEU A 142 -1.24 -14.56 -3.61
N VAL A 143 -2.45 -15.06 -3.32
CA VAL A 143 -2.75 -16.50 -3.39
C VAL A 143 -2.54 -17.03 -4.81
N ILE A 144 -3.09 -16.34 -5.82
CA ILE A 144 -2.89 -16.71 -7.24
C ILE A 144 -1.40 -16.75 -7.59
N GLN A 145 -0.65 -15.74 -7.14
CA GLN A 145 0.78 -15.63 -7.42
C GLN A 145 1.56 -16.78 -6.77
N GLN A 146 1.23 -17.15 -5.55
CA GLN A 146 1.83 -18.30 -4.87
C GLN A 146 1.52 -19.60 -5.62
N GLU A 147 0.26 -19.84 -6.01
CA GLU A 147 -0.13 -21.01 -6.79
C GLU A 147 0.61 -21.08 -8.14
N PHE A 148 0.84 -19.93 -8.77
CA PHE A 148 1.60 -19.84 -10.02
C PHE A 148 3.04 -20.32 -9.84
N PHE A 149 3.71 -19.88 -8.77
CA PHE A 149 5.07 -20.33 -8.46
C PHE A 149 5.15 -21.82 -8.12
N GLU A 150 4.10 -22.38 -7.51
CA GLU A 150 4.06 -23.79 -7.12
C GLU A 150 3.67 -24.74 -8.27
N SER A 151 2.80 -24.33 -9.19
CA SER A 151 2.09 -25.25 -10.10
C SER A 151 2.59 -25.30 -11.55
N LYS A 152 3.49 -24.40 -11.99
CA LYS A 152 3.93 -24.22 -13.40
C LYS A 152 2.78 -24.07 -14.43
N LYS A 153 1.53 -23.86 -14.00
CA LYS A 153 0.39 -23.63 -14.88
C LYS A 153 0.41 -22.21 -15.43
N LYS A 154 -0.32 -21.96 -16.52
CA LYS A 154 -0.49 -20.60 -17.03
C LYS A 154 -1.27 -19.78 -16.01
N LEU A 155 -0.78 -18.60 -15.68
CA LEU A 155 -1.40 -17.70 -14.71
C LEU A 155 -2.90 -17.47 -14.99
N LYS A 156 -3.26 -17.24 -16.25
CA LYS A 156 -4.65 -17.06 -16.69
C LYS A 156 -5.56 -18.24 -16.33
N GLU A 157 -5.04 -19.47 -16.33
CA GLU A 157 -5.82 -20.67 -15.96
C GLU A 157 -6.00 -20.80 -14.44
N LEU A 158 -5.05 -20.27 -13.67
CA LEU A 158 -5.13 -20.20 -12.22
C LEU A 158 -6.12 -19.12 -11.80
N ALA A 159 -5.89 -17.88 -12.24
CA ALA A 159 -6.68 -16.70 -11.87
C ALA A 159 -8.19 -16.91 -12.06
N ARG A 160 -8.61 -17.55 -13.16
CA ARG A 160 -10.02 -17.85 -13.46
C ARG A 160 -10.75 -18.68 -12.41
N LYS A 161 -10.02 -19.42 -11.57
CA LYS A 161 -10.60 -20.20 -10.46
C LYS A 161 -10.86 -19.35 -9.22
N HIS A 162 -10.22 -18.18 -9.14
CA HIS A 162 -10.35 -17.24 -8.04
C HIS A 162 -11.48 -16.27 -8.36
N VAL A 163 -12.61 -16.52 -7.71
CA VAL A 163 -13.82 -15.73 -7.85
C VAL A 163 -14.15 -15.17 -6.47
N LEU A 164 -14.18 -13.84 -6.36
CA LEU A 164 -14.49 -13.11 -5.15
C LEU A 164 -15.97 -12.72 -5.15
N PRO A 165 -16.81 -13.34 -4.32
CA PRO A 165 -18.23 -13.01 -4.28
C PRO A 165 -18.48 -11.63 -3.63
N PHE A 166 -19.45 -10.88 -4.15
CA PHE A 166 -19.75 -9.51 -3.71
C PHE A 166 -20.17 -9.45 -2.24
N HIS A 167 -20.84 -10.48 -1.72
CA HIS A 167 -21.19 -10.52 -0.29
C HIS A 167 -19.99 -10.33 0.64
N ARG A 168 -18.76 -10.73 0.24
CA ARG A 168 -17.55 -10.46 1.04
C ARG A 168 -17.21 -8.97 1.10
N PHE A 169 -17.40 -8.26 -0.01
CA PHE A 169 -17.23 -6.81 -0.06
C PHE A 169 -18.36 -6.09 0.68
N LEU A 170 -19.60 -6.57 0.55
CA LEU A 170 -20.75 -6.03 1.26
C LEU A 170 -20.60 -6.20 2.78
N ALA A 171 -20.12 -7.35 3.25
CA ALA A 171 -19.81 -7.56 4.67
C ALA A 171 -18.74 -6.56 5.16
N ILE A 172 -17.72 -6.25 4.35
CA ILE A 172 -16.73 -5.23 4.70
C ILE A 172 -17.35 -3.83 4.84
N ILE A 173 -18.32 -3.49 4.00
CA ILE A 173 -18.93 -2.16 3.96
C ILE A 173 -20.04 -2.02 5.02
N PHE A 174 -20.87 -3.05 5.21
CA PHE A 174 -22.15 -2.95 5.92
C PHE A 174 -22.21 -3.75 7.22
N ASP A 175 -21.39 -4.79 7.41
CA ASP A 175 -21.38 -5.52 8.67
C ASP A 175 -20.41 -4.88 9.67
N ALA A 176 -20.99 -4.24 10.69
CA ALA A 176 -20.27 -3.77 11.87
C ALA A 176 -19.67 -4.91 12.72
N ASP A 177 -20.16 -6.14 12.52
CA ASP A 177 -19.84 -7.34 13.32
C ASP A 177 -18.56 -8.07 12.89
N ILE A 178 -17.82 -7.55 11.91
CA ILE A 178 -16.41 -7.92 11.74
C ILE A 178 -15.56 -6.78 12.32
N PRO A 179 -15.47 -6.65 13.67
CA PRO A 179 -14.53 -5.73 14.25
C PRO A 179 -13.14 -6.13 13.74
N LEU A 180 -12.43 -5.19 13.11
CA LEU A 180 -10.98 -5.34 13.05
C LEU A 180 -10.54 -5.14 14.47
N ASP A 181 -10.32 -6.27 15.13
CA ASP A 181 -9.55 -6.30 16.32
C ASP A 181 -8.13 -5.89 15.93
N PHE A 182 -7.83 -4.59 16.03
CA PHE A 182 -6.49 -4.07 15.85
C PHE A 182 -5.52 -4.59 16.90
N ASN A 183 -6.01 -5.32 17.92
CA ASN A 183 -5.17 -6.14 18.79
C ASN A 183 -4.67 -7.42 18.10
N ARG A 184 -5.31 -7.87 17.01
CA ARG A 184 -4.76 -8.89 16.12
C ARG A 184 -3.64 -8.29 15.29
N LYS A 185 -2.46 -8.87 15.42
CA LYS A 185 -1.22 -8.40 14.79
C LYS A 185 -1.33 -8.38 13.26
N GLU A 186 -1.98 -9.37 12.65
CA GLU A 186 -2.11 -9.46 11.19
C GLU A 186 -2.95 -8.32 10.62
N VAL A 187 -4.01 -7.98 11.33
CA VAL A 187 -4.92 -6.87 11.01
C VAL A 187 -4.20 -5.53 11.11
N PHE A 188 -3.49 -5.33 12.23
CA PHE A 188 -2.70 -4.13 12.48
C PHE A 188 -1.64 -3.92 11.39
N VAL A 189 -0.89 -4.96 11.07
CA VAL A 189 0.16 -4.93 10.04
C VAL A 189 -0.41 -4.69 8.65
N SER A 190 -1.48 -5.40 8.27
CA SER A 190 -2.13 -5.23 6.98
C SER A 190 -2.56 -3.77 6.79
N PHE A 191 -3.19 -3.16 7.79
CA PHE A 191 -3.61 -1.77 7.73
C PHE A 191 -2.44 -0.80 7.54
N LEU A 192 -1.38 -0.94 8.35
CA LEU A 192 -0.20 -0.09 8.23
C LEU A 192 0.47 -0.23 6.86
N ARG A 193 0.61 -1.47 6.39
CA ARG A 193 1.23 -1.76 5.09
C ARG A 193 0.46 -1.12 3.95
N SER A 194 -0.86 -1.36 3.85
CA SER A 194 -1.69 -0.78 2.80
C SER A 194 -1.63 0.75 2.86
N ARG A 195 -1.69 1.35 4.06
CA ARG A 195 -1.63 2.81 4.19
C ARG A 195 -0.30 3.39 3.71
N TYR A 196 0.83 2.79 4.08
CA TYR A 196 2.14 3.24 3.59
C TYR A 196 2.27 3.07 2.07
N ILE A 197 1.92 1.90 1.51
CA ILE A 197 2.02 1.65 0.07
C ILE A 197 1.18 2.68 -0.70
N MET A 198 -0.08 2.86 -0.29
CA MET A 198 -1.01 3.74 -0.99
C MET A 198 -0.54 5.20 -0.97
N ASN A 199 -0.12 5.71 0.20
CA ASN A 199 0.32 7.10 0.31
C ASN A 199 1.69 7.33 -0.34
N LEU A 200 2.61 6.35 -0.33
CA LEU A 200 3.88 6.47 -1.06
C LEU A 200 3.67 6.52 -2.57
N ARG A 201 2.75 5.69 -3.11
CA ARG A 201 2.39 5.71 -4.54
C ARG A 201 1.75 7.04 -4.93
N GLN A 202 0.73 7.46 -4.17
CA GLN A 202 0.07 8.75 -4.40
C GLN A 202 1.07 9.90 -4.39
N ARG A 203 1.97 9.93 -3.39
CA ARG A 203 2.99 10.98 -3.30
C ARG A 203 3.95 10.98 -4.50
N MET A 204 4.37 9.79 -4.94
CA MET A 204 5.21 9.63 -6.13
C MET A 204 4.54 10.26 -7.36
N GLU A 205 3.25 10.00 -7.55
CA GLU A 205 2.50 10.47 -8.70
C GLU A 205 2.24 11.98 -8.63
N GLU A 206 1.89 12.52 -7.47
CA GLU A 206 1.76 13.97 -7.25
C GLU A 206 3.07 14.69 -7.62
N GLU A 207 4.22 14.20 -7.16
CA GLU A 207 5.53 14.78 -7.49
C GLU A 207 5.85 14.71 -8.99
N LEU A 208 5.52 13.59 -9.65
CA LEU A 208 5.66 13.44 -11.10
C LEU A 208 4.75 14.42 -11.86
N GLU A 209 3.51 14.62 -11.42
CA GLU A 209 2.57 15.59 -12.01
C GLU A 209 3.07 17.03 -11.89
N TYR A 210 3.74 17.38 -10.78
CA TYR A 210 4.37 18.68 -10.60
C TYR A 210 5.72 18.83 -11.33
N GLY A 211 6.22 17.78 -11.99
CA GLY A 211 7.49 17.79 -12.72
C GLY A 211 8.72 17.73 -11.80
N SER A 212 8.57 17.29 -10.56
CA SER A 212 9.67 17.06 -9.63
C SER A 212 10.52 15.86 -10.06
N GLN A 213 11.77 15.84 -9.64
CA GLN A 213 12.63 14.66 -9.81
C GLN A 213 12.25 13.59 -8.79
N VAL A 214 11.80 12.45 -9.30
CA VAL A 214 11.38 11.30 -8.49
C VAL A 214 12.22 10.08 -8.86
N ASN A 215 12.76 9.39 -7.84
CA ASN A 215 13.44 8.12 -8.01
C ASN A 215 12.41 6.98 -8.04
N GLU A 216 11.67 6.88 -9.15
CA GLU A 216 10.61 5.89 -9.37
C GLU A 216 11.11 4.45 -9.12
N GLU A 217 12.29 4.12 -9.63
CA GLU A 217 12.88 2.78 -9.52
C GLU A 217 13.03 2.37 -8.05
N GLN A 218 13.57 3.28 -7.24
CA GLN A 218 13.79 3.04 -5.83
C GLN A 218 12.49 2.92 -5.03
N LEU A 219 11.48 3.74 -5.34
CA LEU A 219 10.16 3.63 -4.72
C LEU A 219 9.49 2.29 -5.06
N ILE A 220 9.61 1.83 -6.30
CA ILE A 220 9.09 0.52 -6.73
C ILE A 220 9.81 -0.61 -5.99
N VAL A 221 11.15 -0.60 -5.95
CA VAL A 221 11.95 -1.60 -5.23
C VAL A 221 11.62 -1.64 -3.74
N PHE A 222 11.42 -0.47 -3.12
CA PHE A 222 11.00 -0.36 -1.74
C PHE A 222 9.62 -1.00 -1.52
N ILE A 223 8.61 -0.62 -2.31
CA ILE A 223 7.25 -1.12 -2.17
C ILE A 223 7.21 -2.63 -2.39
N ASP A 224 7.88 -3.14 -3.42
CA ASP A 224 7.92 -4.57 -3.74
C ASP A 224 8.57 -5.39 -2.63
N SER A 225 9.62 -4.86 -2.01
CA SER A 225 10.29 -5.49 -0.87
C SER A 225 9.43 -5.40 0.40
N PHE A 226 8.77 -4.26 0.64
CA PHE A 226 7.91 -4.04 1.79
C PHE A 226 6.65 -4.92 1.78
N VAL A 227 6.07 -5.20 0.60
CA VAL A 227 4.94 -6.12 0.43
C VAL A 227 5.29 -7.54 0.83
N LYS A 228 6.54 -7.96 0.61
CA LYS A 228 7.01 -9.33 0.87
C LYS A 228 7.33 -9.62 2.33
N LEU A 229 7.40 -8.59 3.18
CA LEU A 229 7.68 -8.78 4.61
C LEU A 229 6.58 -9.60 5.29
N THR A 230 6.99 -10.54 6.14
CA THR A 230 6.06 -11.24 7.03
C THR A 230 5.42 -10.27 8.04
N THR A 231 4.40 -10.72 8.76
CA THR A 231 3.78 -9.96 9.85
C THR A 231 4.81 -9.55 10.91
N GLU A 232 5.71 -10.45 11.28
CA GLU A 232 6.80 -10.22 12.23
C GLU A 232 7.79 -9.19 11.70
N GLN A 233 8.30 -9.38 10.48
CA GLN A 233 9.25 -8.48 9.86
C GLN A 233 8.67 -7.07 9.67
N THR A 234 7.38 -6.97 9.37
CA THR A 234 6.71 -5.67 9.22
C THR A 234 6.60 -4.94 10.54
N MET A 235 6.33 -5.65 11.64
CA MET A 235 6.33 -5.04 12.98
C MET A 235 7.72 -4.55 13.38
N GLU A 236 8.75 -5.37 13.17
CA GLU A 236 10.15 -4.98 13.42
C GLU A 236 10.55 -3.76 12.57
N PHE A 237 10.14 -3.75 11.30
CA PHE A 237 10.31 -2.61 10.40
C PHE A 237 9.67 -1.34 10.98
N PHE A 238 8.44 -1.42 11.48
CA PHE A 238 7.76 -0.27 12.10
C PHE A 238 8.42 0.19 13.41
N GLN A 239 8.91 -0.73 14.24
CA GLN A 239 9.62 -0.38 15.48
C GLN A 239 10.90 0.39 15.16
N ARG A 240 11.57 -0.04 14.10
CA ARG A 240 12.81 0.55 13.60
C ARG A 240 12.59 1.93 12.97
N ILE A 241 11.61 2.09 12.07
CA ILE A 241 11.39 3.39 11.39
C ILE A 241 10.66 4.42 12.25
N CYS A 242 9.89 3.99 13.26
CA CYS A 242 9.21 4.87 14.22
C CYS A 242 9.81 4.75 15.63
N PRO A 243 11.13 5.00 15.83
CA PRO A 243 11.80 4.62 17.08
C PRO A 243 11.33 5.44 18.30
N CYS A 244 10.66 6.57 18.08
CA CYS A 244 10.07 7.40 19.14
C CYS A 244 8.70 6.90 19.65
N GLU A 245 8.13 5.90 19.00
CA GLU A 245 6.78 5.41 19.29
C GLU A 245 6.82 4.02 19.91
N LYS A 246 6.04 3.84 20.97
CA LYS A 246 5.68 2.49 21.39
C LYS A 246 4.64 1.97 20.42
N ILE A 247 4.88 0.80 19.86
CA ILE A 247 3.88 0.12 19.02
C ILE A 247 2.89 -0.56 19.96
N ASP A 248 1.77 0.11 20.17
CA ASP A 248 0.57 -0.46 20.77
C ASP A 248 -0.40 -0.87 19.67
N SER A 249 -0.89 -2.09 19.78
CA SER A 249 -1.92 -2.62 18.90
C SER A 249 -3.22 -1.86 19.15
N GLY A 250 -3.88 -1.38 18.09
CA GLY A 250 -5.06 -0.53 18.22
C GLY A 250 -5.18 0.47 17.06
N LEU A 251 -6.39 0.97 16.84
CA LEU A 251 -6.66 1.94 15.77
C LEU A 251 -5.85 3.24 15.96
N GLU A 252 -5.79 3.77 17.18
CA GLU A 252 -5.01 4.98 17.47
C GLU A 252 -3.52 4.78 17.21
N GLY A 253 -2.99 3.61 17.57
CA GLY A 253 -1.62 3.20 17.23
C GLY A 253 -1.39 3.19 15.72
N CYS A 254 -2.30 2.58 14.96
CA CYS A 254 -2.23 2.57 13.50
C CYS A 254 -2.25 3.99 12.89
N LEU A 255 -3.19 4.83 13.31
CA LEU A 255 -3.32 6.19 12.78
C LEU A 255 -2.11 7.05 13.13
N ARG A 256 -1.53 6.87 14.32
CA ARG A 256 -0.32 7.57 14.76
C ARG A 256 0.93 7.10 14.01
N LEU A 257 1.06 5.80 13.71
CA LEU A 257 2.21 5.26 12.98
C LEU A 257 2.13 5.58 11.48
N ALA A 258 0.94 5.59 10.89
CA ALA A 258 0.70 5.87 9.49
C ALA A 258 0.11 7.27 9.22
N SER A 259 0.51 8.25 10.02
CA SER A 259 0.20 9.66 9.77
C SER A 259 0.89 10.13 8.49
N GLU A 260 0.26 11.04 7.75
CA GLU A 260 0.78 11.60 6.50
C GLU A 260 2.20 12.16 6.65
N GLU A 261 2.46 12.90 7.73
CA GLU A 261 3.79 13.46 8.05
C GLU A 261 4.91 12.40 8.08
N LYS A 262 4.64 11.25 8.68
CA LYS A 262 5.60 10.14 8.79
C LYS A 262 5.84 9.47 7.46
N ILE A 263 4.79 9.31 6.67
CA ILE A 263 4.89 8.71 5.34
C ILE A 263 5.67 9.65 4.42
N ASN A 264 5.39 10.96 4.46
CA ASN A 264 6.12 11.97 3.69
C ASN A 264 7.60 12.03 4.10
N THR A 265 7.89 11.93 5.40
CA THR A 265 9.27 11.87 5.90
C THR A 265 10.02 10.64 5.36
N LEU A 266 9.36 9.49 5.32
CA LEU A 266 9.93 8.27 4.74
C LEU A 266 10.10 8.42 3.22
N PHE A 267 9.10 8.96 2.52
CA PHE A 267 9.15 9.22 1.08
C PHE A 267 10.37 10.07 0.71
N ASN A 268 10.61 11.17 1.44
CA ASN A 268 11.74 12.06 1.18
C ASN A 268 13.09 11.33 1.26
N GLN A 269 13.26 10.40 2.20
CA GLN A 269 14.48 9.60 2.33
C GLN A 269 14.62 8.59 1.20
N ILE A 270 13.56 7.85 0.89
CA ILE A 270 13.56 6.86 -0.19
C ILE A 270 13.84 7.55 -1.54
N ASN A 271 13.23 8.71 -1.78
CA ASN A 271 13.38 9.45 -3.03
C ASN A 271 14.78 10.05 -3.22
N SER A 272 15.47 10.40 -2.12
CA SER A 272 16.73 11.17 -2.19
C SER A 272 18.00 10.31 -2.10
N LEU A 273 17.88 9.04 -1.72
CA LEU A 273 19.02 8.15 -1.49
C LEU A 273 19.09 7.03 -2.53
N GLU A 274 20.22 6.34 -2.56
CA GLU A 274 20.44 5.20 -3.44
C GLU A 274 19.57 3.99 -3.07
N VAL A 275 19.62 2.97 -3.94
CA VAL A 275 18.77 1.79 -3.79
C VAL A 275 19.04 1.08 -2.47
N LEU A 276 17.97 0.82 -1.73
CA LEU A 276 18.03 0.14 -0.44
C LEU A 276 18.18 -1.36 -0.64
N ILE A 277 18.85 -2.01 0.31
CA ILE A 277 19.00 -3.47 0.32
C ILE A 277 17.60 -4.09 0.51
N PRO A 278 17.06 -4.83 -0.49
CA PRO A 278 15.68 -5.31 -0.51
C PRO A 278 15.29 -6.11 0.73
N ASP A 279 16.12 -7.08 1.12
CA ASP A 279 15.80 -8.08 2.15
C ASP A 279 15.72 -7.50 3.57
N GLY A 280 16.22 -6.28 3.78
CA GLY A 280 16.16 -5.63 5.09
C GLY A 280 15.75 -4.17 5.05
N LEU A 281 15.35 -3.63 3.89
CA LEU A 281 14.95 -2.23 3.70
C LEU A 281 15.88 -1.22 4.40
N HIS A 282 17.18 -1.35 4.18
CA HIS A 282 18.22 -0.54 4.83
C HIS A 282 19.36 -0.22 3.87
N TRP A 283 20.26 0.67 4.28
CA TRP A 283 21.47 1.01 3.54
C TRP A 283 22.72 0.51 4.25
N VAL A 284 23.77 0.30 3.49
CA VAL A 284 25.13 0.07 4.01
C VAL A 284 26.06 1.03 3.28
N GLN A 285 26.74 1.89 4.05
CA GLN A 285 27.72 2.83 3.51
C GLN A 285 28.92 2.87 4.47
N GLU A 286 30.13 2.78 3.92
CA GLU A 286 31.37 2.80 4.72
C GLU A 286 31.33 1.81 5.91
N GLU A 287 30.87 0.58 5.66
CA GLU A 287 30.70 -0.48 6.67
C GLU A 287 29.67 -0.18 7.78
N LYS A 288 28.96 0.97 7.73
CA LYS A 288 27.89 1.31 8.66
C LYS A 288 26.54 0.88 8.10
N LYS A 289 25.74 0.19 8.91
CA LYS A 289 24.36 -0.19 8.60
C LYS A 289 23.42 0.93 9.03
N GLN A 290 22.60 1.40 8.10
CA GLN A 290 21.77 2.59 8.28
C GLN A 290 20.30 2.26 8.01
N THR A 291 19.39 2.74 8.85
CA THR A 291 17.96 2.50 8.68
C THR A 291 17.17 3.77 8.36
N PRO A 292 16.17 3.72 7.47
CA PRO A 292 15.24 4.84 7.29
C PRO A 292 14.45 5.08 8.58
N SER A 293 13.91 6.29 8.71
CA SER A 293 12.99 6.59 9.80
C SER A 293 11.88 7.56 9.42
N THR A 294 10.98 7.81 10.35
CA THR A 294 9.95 8.85 10.25
C THR A 294 10.31 10.06 11.10
N LEU A 295 11.60 10.28 11.40
CA LEU A 295 12.07 11.44 12.15
C LEU A 295 12.06 12.66 11.23
N GLY A 296 11.05 13.52 11.39
CA GLY A 296 10.85 14.71 10.57
C GLY A 296 11.51 15.96 11.15
N ALA A 297 11.27 17.09 10.50
CA ALA A 297 11.71 18.41 10.96
C ALA A 297 10.75 19.01 12.01
N ASP A 298 9.71 18.28 12.43
CA ASP A 298 8.70 18.71 13.41
C ASP A 298 9.27 18.90 14.82
N ARG A 299 10.41 18.26 15.10
CA ARG A 299 11.07 18.29 16.41
C ARG A 299 12.56 18.47 16.31
N ASN A 300 13.12 18.99 17.39
CA ASN A 300 14.56 19.06 17.57
C ASN A 300 15.14 17.64 17.76
N VAL A 301 16.31 17.36 17.15
CA VAL A 301 17.00 16.07 17.27
C VAL A 301 17.21 15.62 18.72
N ARG A 302 17.46 16.57 19.64
CA ARG A 302 17.61 16.29 21.09
C ARG A 302 16.35 15.70 21.69
N GLN A 303 15.17 16.15 21.26
CA GLN A 303 13.89 15.58 21.70
C GLN A 303 13.71 14.16 21.16
N PHE A 304 14.12 13.91 19.91
CA PHE A 304 14.13 12.55 19.37
C PHE A 304 15.06 11.64 20.17
N CYS A 305 16.29 12.07 20.47
CA CYS A 305 17.22 11.28 21.29
C CYS A 305 16.60 10.87 22.62
N VAL A 306 15.93 11.80 23.34
CA VAL A 306 15.27 11.49 24.62
C VAL A 306 14.12 10.50 24.44
N ARG A 307 13.27 10.66 23.42
CA ARG A 307 12.13 9.75 23.19
C ARG A 307 12.58 8.35 22.79
N ILE A 308 13.57 8.26 21.90
CA ILE A 308 14.17 7.00 21.45
C ILE A 308 14.82 6.28 22.63
N PHE A 309 15.61 7.00 23.44
CA PHE A 309 16.26 6.42 24.62
C PHE A 309 15.25 5.90 25.65
N ASN A 310 14.17 6.64 25.89
CA ASN A 310 13.10 6.19 26.80
C ASN A 310 12.30 4.99 26.24
N ASN A 311 12.38 4.72 24.93
CA ASN A 311 11.72 3.60 24.27
C ASN A 311 12.66 2.39 24.05
N ALA A 312 13.88 2.40 24.60
CA ALA A 312 14.94 1.42 24.33
C ALA A 312 14.50 -0.06 24.47
N ALA A 313 13.60 -0.35 25.43
CA ALA A 313 13.09 -1.71 25.65
C ALA A 313 12.32 -2.30 24.46
N ASN A 314 11.83 -1.48 23.54
CA ASN A 314 11.10 -1.90 22.34
C ASN A 314 11.96 -1.85 21.06
N LEU A 315 13.25 -1.57 21.19
CA LEU A 315 14.13 -1.21 20.08
C LEU A 315 15.31 -2.18 19.92
N ASP A 316 15.18 -3.41 20.39
CA ASP A 316 16.27 -4.40 20.34
C ASP A 316 16.78 -4.64 18.91
N MET A 317 15.91 -4.55 17.91
CA MET A 317 16.27 -4.65 16.49
C MET A 317 17.21 -3.53 16.02
N LEU A 318 17.30 -2.40 16.73
CA LEU A 318 18.27 -1.35 16.39
C LEU A 318 19.71 -1.74 16.72
N ARG A 319 19.96 -2.84 17.44
CA ARG A 319 21.32 -3.29 17.74
C ARG A 319 22.17 -3.57 16.49
N GLU A 320 21.52 -3.92 15.39
CA GLU A 320 22.20 -4.20 14.13
C GLU A 320 22.58 -2.94 13.34
N TYR A 321 22.12 -1.76 13.77
CA TYR A 321 22.26 -0.52 13.02
C TYR A 321 23.17 0.47 13.75
N ASP A 322 23.98 1.16 12.98
CA ASP A 322 24.86 2.22 13.47
C ASP A 322 24.15 3.57 13.45
N GLN A 323 23.27 3.79 12.46
CA GLN A 323 22.65 5.09 12.24
C GLN A 323 21.18 4.99 11.83
N ILE A 324 20.39 5.92 12.36
CA ILE A 324 19.01 6.17 11.98
C ILE A 324 19.00 7.41 11.07
N ILE A 325 18.58 7.27 9.82
CA ILE A 325 18.49 8.39 8.89
C ILE A 325 17.19 9.15 9.14
N GLY A 326 17.24 10.48 9.20
CA GLY A 326 16.05 11.31 9.39
C GLY A 326 16.10 12.64 8.65
N CYS A 327 14.94 13.21 8.38
CA CYS A 327 14.77 14.57 7.86
C CYS A 327 14.90 15.62 9.00
N VAL A 328 15.90 15.43 9.87
CA VAL A 328 16.15 16.26 11.05
C VAL A 328 17.03 17.48 10.71
N THR A 329 17.17 18.41 11.64
CA THR A 329 18.01 19.61 11.44
C THR A 329 19.50 19.36 11.65
N ASP A 330 19.84 18.43 12.54
CA ASP A 330 21.21 18.18 13.01
C ASP A 330 21.47 16.67 13.16
N SER A 331 22.72 16.27 12.90
CA SER A 331 23.21 14.91 13.14
C SER A 331 23.68 14.72 14.59
N VAL A 332 23.51 13.51 15.11
CA VAL A 332 23.97 13.08 16.44
C VAL A 332 24.71 11.76 16.30
N GLU A 333 25.99 11.73 16.67
CA GLU A 333 26.80 10.50 16.56
C GLU A 333 26.36 9.42 17.55
N ASN A 334 25.95 9.83 18.76
CA ASN A 334 25.56 8.90 19.83
C ASN A 334 24.35 9.43 20.61
N ILE A 335 23.23 8.73 20.48
CA ILE A 335 21.97 9.07 21.16
C ILE A 335 22.16 9.13 22.69
N ARG A 336 22.89 8.18 23.28
CA ARG A 336 23.08 8.11 24.73
C ARG A 336 23.84 9.33 25.27
N GLU A 337 24.95 9.68 24.63
CA GLU A 337 25.76 10.84 25.02
C GLU A 337 24.94 12.13 24.90
N CYS A 338 24.14 12.26 23.83
CA CYS A 338 23.21 13.37 23.67
C CYS A 338 22.23 13.46 24.86
N VAL A 339 21.63 12.34 25.28
CA VAL A 339 20.67 12.33 26.40
C VAL A 339 21.33 12.63 27.74
N TYR A 340 22.55 12.14 28.02
CA TYR A 340 23.28 12.49 29.24
C TYR A 340 23.61 13.98 29.32
N ASN A 341 24.00 14.58 28.19
CA ASN A 341 24.29 16.01 28.10
C ASN A 341 23.03 16.86 28.35
N ILE A 342 21.83 16.31 28.10
CA ILE A 342 20.54 16.97 28.36
C ILE A 342 20.11 16.79 29.82
N LYS A 343 20.16 15.56 30.35
CA LYS A 343 19.59 15.22 31.67
C LYS A 343 20.56 15.42 32.84
N HIS A 344 21.79 15.87 32.61
CA HIS A 344 22.80 16.14 33.63
C HIS A 344 22.99 14.96 34.63
N SER A 345 23.56 13.86 34.13
CA SER A 345 24.07 12.69 34.90
C SER A 345 23.10 11.80 35.69
N ASP A 346 21.82 12.15 35.87
CA ASP A 346 20.87 11.36 36.70
C ASP A 346 20.17 10.20 35.97
N ILE A 347 20.77 9.65 34.90
CA ILE A 347 20.21 8.47 34.22
C ILE A 347 20.82 7.22 34.85
N GLU A 348 20.00 6.47 35.59
CA GLU A 348 20.37 5.14 36.09
C GLU A 348 20.88 4.27 34.93
N LYS A 349 22.03 3.63 35.14
CA LYS A 349 22.58 2.68 34.17
C LYS A 349 21.70 1.44 34.14
N ASP A 350 20.98 1.24 33.05
CA ASP A 350 20.34 -0.04 32.75
C ASP A 350 21.24 -0.84 31.80
N PRO A 351 21.96 -1.87 32.27
CA PRO A 351 22.89 -2.63 31.44
C PRO A 351 22.22 -3.35 30.28
N ASN A 352 20.88 -3.49 30.28
CA ASN A 352 20.13 -4.10 29.18
C ASN A 352 19.77 -3.09 28.09
N ASN A 353 19.93 -1.79 28.34
CA ASN A 353 19.59 -0.75 27.38
C ASN A 353 20.53 -0.82 26.17
N ILE A 354 19.95 -0.91 24.96
CA ILE A 354 20.69 -1.07 23.71
C ILE A 354 21.74 0.03 23.49
N PHE A 355 21.47 1.25 23.96
CA PHE A 355 22.33 2.41 23.77
C PHE A 355 23.51 2.45 24.75
N GLU A 356 23.49 1.61 25.79
CA GLU A 356 24.66 1.40 26.67
C GLU A 356 25.73 0.57 25.97
N ILE A 357 25.30 -0.33 25.09
CA ILE A 357 26.16 -1.33 24.44
C ILE A 357 26.60 -0.84 23.05
N ASN A 358 25.69 -0.22 22.30
CA ASN A 358 25.93 0.22 20.92
C ASN A 358 25.90 1.74 20.77
N LYS A 359 26.80 2.27 19.93
CA LYS A 359 26.86 3.70 19.58
C LYS A 359 25.95 4.00 18.39
N ILE A 360 24.64 4.03 18.65
CA ILE A 360 23.64 4.33 17.62
C ILE A 360 23.47 5.84 17.50
N GLY A 361 23.61 6.36 16.29
CA GLY A 361 23.45 7.77 15.95
C GLY A 361 22.18 8.09 15.17
N ILE A 362 21.88 9.38 15.02
CA ILE A 362 20.90 9.94 14.09
C ILE A 362 21.68 10.71 13.03
N LEU A 363 21.53 10.36 11.76
CA LEU A 363 22.19 11.04 10.65
C LEU A 363 21.16 11.87 9.88
N LYS A 364 21.45 13.16 9.71
CA LYS A 364 20.66 14.05 8.88
C LYS A 364 20.71 13.61 7.41
N LEU A 365 19.55 13.57 6.76
CA LEU A 365 19.43 13.21 5.35
C LEU A 365 20.38 14.00 4.43
N GLU A 366 20.50 15.32 4.62
CA GLU A 366 21.41 16.15 3.82
C GLU A 366 22.88 15.76 3.96
N ASP A 367 23.31 15.37 5.16
CA ASP A 367 24.70 14.93 5.40
C ASP A 367 24.94 13.59 4.68
N ARG A 368 23.92 12.71 4.69
CA ARG A 368 23.95 11.41 4.01
C ARG A 368 23.97 11.49 2.49
N ILE A 369 23.35 12.53 1.91
CA ILE A 369 23.39 12.77 0.46
C ILE A 369 24.77 13.27 0.01
N ARG A 370 25.51 13.96 0.89
CA ARG A 370 26.81 14.57 0.58
C ARG A 370 28.00 13.63 0.80
N SER A 371 27.84 12.61 1.65
CA SER A 371 28.78 11.50 1.86
C SER A 371 28.69 10.49 0.74
#